data_AF-A0A0P7YFW8-F1
#
_entry.id   AF-A0A0P7YFW8-F1
#
_cell.length_a   1.000
_cell.length_b   1.000
_cell.length_c   1.000
_cell.angle_alpha   90.00
_cell.angle_beta   90.00
_cell.angle_gamma   90.00
#
_symmetry.space_group_name_H-M   'P 1'
#
loop_
_entity.id
_entity.type
_entity.pdbx_description
1 polymer ?
#
loop_
_entity_poly.entity_id
_entity_poly.type
_entity_poly.pdbx_seq_one_letter_code
_entity_poly.pdbx_strand_id
1 'polypeptide(L)' 'MGTLLTILAVLFLALIIIVPLVEKYAPKGESRDYSKISKWLIPLMAVALVLQLFRHYFA' A
#
# COMPACT_ATOMS: atom_id res chain seq x y z
N MET A 1 6.68 1.99 26.67
CA MET A 1 6.94 0.58 26.28
C MET A 1 5.66 -0.23 26.07
N GLY A 2 4.63 -0.11 26.92
CA GLY A 2 3.37 -0.87 26.76
C GLY A 2 2.64 -0.62 25.44
N THR A 3 2.43 0.65 25.06
CA THR A 3 1.69 1.02 23.83
C THR A 3 2.33 0.49 22.55
N LEU A 4 3.66 0.47 22.48
CA LEU A 4 4.41 0.02 21.30
C LEU A 4 4.26 -1.49 21.10
N LEU A 5 4.29 -2.26 22.19
CA LEU A 5 4.03 -3.71 22.19
C LEU A 5 2.56 -4.01 21.84
N THR A 6 1.61 -3.19 22.31
CA THR A 6 0.19 -3.34 21.95
C THR A 6 -0.04 -3.10 20.47
N ILE A 7 0.53 -2.03 19.91
CA ILE A 7 0.43 -1.75 18.47
C ILE A 7 1.03 -2.91 17.66
N LEU A 8 2.20 -3.41 18.07
CA LEU A 8 2.83 -4.54 17.41
C LEU A 8 1.95 -5.80 17.46
N ALA A 9 1.37 -6.12 18.61
CA ALA A 9 0.49 -7.27 18.79
C ALA A 9 -0.78 -7.17 17.94
N VAL A 10 -1.39 -5.97 17.89
CA VAL A 10 -2.59 -5.71 17.07
C VAL A 10 -2.25 -5.81 15.59
N LEU A 11 -1.12 -5.24 15.14
CA LEU A 11 -0.66 -5.36 13.76
C LEU A 11 -0.39 -6.82 13.38
N PHE A 12 0.19 -7.60 14.29
CA PHE A 12 0.47 -9.02 14.06
C PHE A 12 -0.82 -9.82 13.90
N LEU A 13 -1.80 -9.60 14.78
CA LEU A 13 -3.13 -10.20 14.67
C LEU A 13 -3.86 -9.77 13.39
N ALA A 14 -3.76 -8.49 13.02
CA ALA A 14 -4.35 -7.99 11.79
C ALA A 14 -3.77 -8.72 10.56
N LEU A 15 -2.46 -8.93 10.50
CA LEU A 15 -1.83 -9.70 9.41
C LEU A 15 -2.33 -11.15 9.39
N ILE A 16 -2.43 -11.81 10.56
CA ILE A 16 -2.93 -13.19 10.66
C ILE A 16 -4.36 -13.33 10.12
N ILE A 17 -5.20 -12.30 10.28
CA ILE A 17 -6.58 -12.31 9.76
C ILE A 17 -6.62 -11.92 8.28
N ILE A 18 -5.87 -10.90 7.88
CA ILE A 18 -5.89 -10.35 6.52
C ILE A 18 -5.28 -11.34 5.52
N VAL A 19 -4.19 -12.03 5.86
CA VAL A 19 -3.52 -12.99 4.96
C VAL A 19 -4.47 -14.10 4.45
N PRO A 20 -5.14 -14.90 5.30
CA PRO A 20 -6.06 -15.94 4.85
C PRO A 20 -7.31 -15.34 4.20
N LEU A 21 -7.73 -14.13 4.59
CA LEU A 21 -8.83 -13.42 3.93
C LEU A 21 -8.43 -13.07 2.50
N VAL A 22 -7.26 -12.50 2.30
CA VAL A 22 -6.74 -12.20 0.97
C VAL A 22 -6.55 -13.49 0.18
N GLU A 23 -6.00 -14.57 0.73
CA GLU A 23 -5.87 -15.84 0.00
C GLU A 23 -7.23 -16.49 -0.36
N LYS A 24 -8.24 -16.35 0.50
CA LYS A 24 -9.58 -16.91 0.30
C LYS A 24 -10.43 -16.10 -0.67
N TYR A 25 -10.33 -14.78 -0.60
CA TYR A 25 -11.15 -13.84 -1.37
C TYR A 25 -10.40 -13.22 -2.55
N ALA A 26 -9.08 -13.41 -2.67
CA ALA A 26 -8.36 -13.04 -3.87
C ALA A 26 -8.80 -13.96 -5.01
N PRO A 27 -9.24 -13.40 -6.15
CA PRO A 27 -9.57 -14.19 -7.32
C PRO A 27 -8.31 -14.95 -7.78
N LYS A 28 -8.33 -16.27 -7.62
CA LYS A 28 -7.19 -17.18 -7.93
C LYS A 28 -6.81 -17.25 -9.43
N GLY A 29 -7.49 -16.51 -10.29
CA GLY A 29 -7.39 -16.70 -11.74
C GLY A 29 -7.80 -15.50 -12.56
N GLU A 30 -7.79 -14.30 -12.00
CA GLU A 30 -7.83 -13.12 -12.85
C GLU A 30 -6.38 -12.68 -13.05
N SER A 31 -5.84 -12.91 -14.24
CA SER A 31 -4.67 -12.18 -14.75
C SER A 31 -5.08 -10.71 -14.88
N ARG A 32 -5.34 -10.06 -13.73
CA ARG A 32 -5.52 -8.64 -13.66
C ARG A 32 -4.19 -8.10 -14.13
N ASP A 33 -4.23 -7.54 -15.33
CA ASP A 33 -3.11 -6.94 -16.02
C ASP A 33 -2.76 -5.62 -15.30
N TYR A 34 -2.44 -5.74 -14.01
CA TYR A 34 -1.93 -4.68 -13.15
C TYR A 34 -0.60 -4.17 -13.70
N SER A 35 0.05 -4.88 -14.63
CA SER A 35 1.22 -4.42 -15.36
C SER A 35 0.96 -3.08 -16.07
N LYS A 36 -0.23 -2.90 -16.68
CA LYS A 36 -0.57 -1.65 -17.37
C LYS A 36 -0.84 -0.49 -16.40
N ILE A 37 -1.55 -0.76 -15.29
CA ILE A 37 -1.88 0.25 -14.28
C ILE A 37 -0.64 0.59 -13.43
N SER A 38 0.14 -0.41 -13.03
CA SER A 38 1.39 -0.27 -12.28
C SER A 38 2.45 0.50 -13.07
N LYS A 39 2.53 0.31 -14.40
CA LYS A 39 3.42 1.11 -15.25
C LYS A 39 3.14 2.61 -15.21
N TRP A 40 1.88 3.00 -15.03
CA TRP A 40 1.50 4.41 -14.89
C TRP A 40 1.58 4.92 -13.45
N LEU A 41 1.58 4.02 -12.46
CA LEU A 41 1.75 4.36 -11.06
C LEU A 41 3.09 5.06 -10.81
N ILE A 42 4.19 4.52 -11.34
CA ILE A 42 5.55 5.07 -11.19
C ILE A 42 5.66 6.52 -11.73
N PRO A 43 5.30 6.82 -12.99
CA PRO A 43 5.42 8.18 -13.51
C PRO A 43 4.45 9.15 -12.83
N LEU A 44 3.21 8.74 -12.52
CA LEU A 44 2.28 9.61 -11.80
C LEU A 44 2.77 9.93 -10.37
N MET A 45 3.36 8.97 -9.68
CA MET A 45 4.00 9.16 -8.37
C MET A 45 5.18 10.13 -8.46
N ALA A 46 6.02 10.02 -9.50
CA ALA A 46 7.12 10.95 -9.71
C ALA A 46 6.64 12.38 -9.94
N VAL A 47 5.59 12.56 -10.75
CA VAL A 47 4.96 13.89 -10.99
C VAL A 47 4.37 14.44 -9.69
N ALA A 48 3.66 13.61 -8.91
CA ALA A 48 3.10 14.01 -7.63
C ALA A 48 4.18 14.44 -6.63
N LEU A 49 5.30 13.72 -6.55
CA LEU A 49 6.43 14.08 -5.69
C LEU A 49 7.08 15.40 -6.11
N VAL A 50 7.26 15.62 -7.42
CA VAL A 50 7.80 16.89 -7.92
C VAL A 50 6.84 18.03 -7.61
N LEU A 51 5.54 17.87 -7.85
CA LEU A 51 4.52 18.87 -7.50
C LEU A 51 4.50 19.15 -5.99
N GLN A 52 4.63 18.12 -5.16
CA GLN A 52 4.68 18.25 -3.71
C GLN A 52 5.95 19.00 -3.27
N LEU A 53 7.08 18.75 -3.91
CA LEU A 53 8.34 19.45 -3.66
C LEU A 53 8.22 20.93 -4.05
N PHE A 54 7.69 21.22 -5.23
CA PHE A 54 7.40 22.59 -5.66
C PHE A 54 6.46 23.29 -4.67
N ARG A 55 5.38 22.63 -4.26
CA ARG A 55 4.46 23.20 -3.27
C ARG A 55 5.13 23.42 -1.92
N HIS A 56 6.08 22.58 -1.49
CA HIS A 56 6.76 22.74 -0.21
C HIS A 56 7.80 23.88 -0.22
N TYR A 57 8.45 24.12 -1.36
CA TYR A 57 9.47 25.18 -1.48
C TYR A 57 8.91 26.52 -1.97
N PHE A 58 7.80 26.54 -2.70
CA PHE A 58 7.21 27.75 -3.29
C PHE A 58 5.87 28.19 -2.66
N ALA A 59 5.32 27.45 -1.69
CA ALA A 59 4.11 27.82 -0.94
C ALA A 59 4.29 27.53 0.56
#